data_AF-A0A7W0ZC37-F1
#
_entry.id   AF-A0A7W0ZC37-F1
#
_cell.length_a   1.000
_cell.length_b   1.000
_cell.length_c   1.000
_cell.angle_alpha   90.00
_cell.angle_beta   90.00
_cell.angle_gamma   90.00
#
_symmetry.space_group_name_H-M   'P 1'
#
loop_
_entity.id
_entity.type
_entity.pdbx_description
1 polymer ?
#
loop_
_entity_poly.entity_id
_entity_poly.type
_entity_poly.pdbx_seq_one_letter_code
_entity_poly.pdbx_strand_id
1 'polypeptide(L)'
;MRFALLVSISLLSVQLMILPGCGGDGASRAEFQQDVVDARDRVDAGLEQATAAGDFDELLDRLEIAAVEVRKAATDLGDAEAPSNLKTDKRELEEALRALSEEILNTTETFDLLGPNVPITRGLNFASWNAVQAELADLRDAGVSVQPLQRHGGETNQG
;
A
#
# COMPACT_ATOMS: atom_id res chain seq x y z
N MET A 1 31.85 -45.99 41.76
CA MET A 1 31.50 -44.79 40.98
C MET A 1 30.31 -45.14 40.10
N ARG A 2 29.16 -44.52 40.36
CA ARG A 2 27.92 -44.68 39.61
C ARG A 2 27.83 -43.49 38.65
N PHE A 3 27.66 -43.71 37.35
CA PHE A 3 27.05 -42.71 36.49
C PHE A 3 26.09 -43.40 35.53
N ALA A 4 24.84 -42.98 35.67
CA ALA A 4 23.67 -43.49 34.99
C ALA A 4 23.53 -42.81 33.62
N LEU A 5 22.94 -43.60 32.72
CA LEU A 5 22.36 -43.31 31.43
C LEU A 5 21.49 -42.03 31.43
N LEU A 6 21.64 -41.15 30.44
CA LEU A 6 20.54 -40.28 30.01
C LEU A 6 20.49 -40.20 28.48
N VAL A 7 19.45 -40.86 27.95
CA VAL A 7 18.97 -40.84 26.57
C VAL A 7 18.32 -39.48 26.33
N SER A 8 18.87 -38.70 25.39
CA SER A 8 18.27 -37.45 24.95
C SER A 8 16.99 -37.74 24.15
N ILE A 9 15.85 -37.42 24.76
CA ILE A 9 14.53 -37.47 24.13
C ILE A 9 14.40 -36.25 23.21
N SER A 10 14.37 -36.50 21.90
CA SER A 10 14.04 -35.51 20.88
C SER A 10 12.59 -35.04 21.05
N LEU A 11 12.38 -33.84 21.58
CA LEU A 11 11.13 -33.09 21.41
C LEU A 11 11.15 -32.47 20.01
N LEU A 12 10.62 -33.17 19.01
CA LEU A 12 10.27 -32.55 17.73
C LEU A 12 8.79 -32.17 17.79
N SER A 13 8.57 -30.89 18.06
CA SER A 13 7.28 -30.23 18.20
C SER A 13 6.37 -30.49 17.00
N VAL A 14 5.21 -31.10 17.26
CA VAL A 14 4.08 -31.16 16.34
C VAL A 14 3.60 -29.73 16.11
N GLN A 15 3.89 -29.15 14.96
CA GLN A 15 3.26 -27.89 14.54
C GLN A 15 1.85 -28.23 14.06
N LEU A 16 0.89 -27.86 14.90
CA LEU A 16 -0.54 -27.91 14.65
C LEU A 16 -0.84 -27.00 13.45
N MET A 17 -1.17 -27.59 12.30
CA MET A 17 -1.73 -26.86 11.17
C MET A 17 -3.11 -26.33 11.58
N ILE A 18 -3.19 -25.04 11.90
CA ILE A 18 -4.47 -24.35 12.04
C ILE A 18 -4.92 -24.00 10.62
N LEU A 19 -5.78 -24.84 10.05
CA LEU A 19 -6.63 -24.47 8.92
C LEU A 19 -7.58 -23.37 9.42
N PRO A 20 -7.58 -22.14 8.87
CA PRO A 20 -8.72 -21.26 9.07
C PRO A 20 -9.93 -21.90 8.39
N GLY A 21 -10.90 -22.26 9.22
CA GLY A 21 -12.12 -22.92 8.84
C GLY A 21 -13.01 -22.02 7.99
N CYS A 22 -13.54 -22.61 6.92
CA CYS A 22 -14.72 -22.14 6.22
C CYS A 22 -15.92 -22.20 7.18
N GLY A 23 -16.51 -21.04 7.53
CA GLY A 23 -17.76 -21.04 8.30
C GLY A 23 -18.06 -19.78 9.10
N GLY A 24 -18.40 -18.68 8.41
CA GLY A 24 -19.41 -17.75 8.91
C GLY A 24 -18.98 -16.76 10.00
N ASP A 25 -17.99 -15.93 9.71
CA ASP A 25 -17.92 -14.53 10.13
C ASP A 25 -17.00 -13.87 9.09
N GLY A 26 -17.40 -12.74 8.50
CA GLY A 26 -16.53 -12.07 7.50
C GLY A 26 -15.16 -11.74 8.10
N ALA A 27 -14.15 -11.48 7.27
CA ALA A 27 -12.82 -11.10 7.77
C ALA A 27 -12.85 -10.13 8.94
N SER A 28 -11.98 -10.37 9.90
CA SER A 28 -11.92 -9.55 11.09
C SER A 28 -11.50 -8.13 10.73
N ARG A 29 -11.94 -7.15 11.52
CA ARG A 29 -11.51 -5.76 11.36
C ARG A 29 -9.99 -5.62 11.43
N ALA A 30 -9.31 -6.46 12.22
CA ALA A 30 -7.87 -6.41 12.38
C ALA A 30 -7.14 -6.89 11.12
N GLU A 31 -7.62 -7.97 10.48
CA GLU A 31 -7.09 -8.45 9.19
C GLU A 31 -7.30 -7.39 8.11
N PHE A 32 -8.53 -6.88 7.96
CA PHE A 32 -8.83 -5.84 6.99
C PHE A 32 -7.99 -4.56 7.21
N GLN A 33 -7.77 -4.17 8.46
CA GLN A 33 -6.90 -3.04 8.78
C GLN A 33 -5.46 -3.29 8.31
N GLN A 34 -4.95 -4.51 8.47
CA GLN A 34 -3.60 -4.84 8.01
C GLN A 34 -3.51 -4.73 6.48
N ASP A 35 -4.51 -5.23 5.75
CA ASP A 35 -4.56 -5.14 4.29
C ASP A 35 -4.57 -3.67 3.81
N VAL A 36 -5.34 -2.81 4.49
CA VAL A 36 -5.38 -1.37 4.21
C VAL A 36 -4.03 -0.70 4.50
N VAL A 37 -3.38 -1.05 5.62
CA VAL A 37 -2.05 -0.51 5.97
C VAL A 37 -0.98 -0.96 4.97
N ASP A 38 -0.99 -2.24 4.59
CA ASP A 38 -0.02 -2.79 3.62
C ASP A 38 -0.19 -2.14 2.24
N ALA A 39 -1.44 -1.94 1.79
CA ALA A 39 -1.74 -1.21 0.57
C ALA A 39 -1.22 0.24 0.62
N ARG A 40 -1.48 0.94 1.74
CA ARG A 40 -1.01 2.32 1.97
C ARG A 40 0.52 2.41 1.96
N ASP A 41 1.18 1.56 2.72
CA ASP A 41 2.64 1.55 2.86
C ASP A 41 3.33 1.24 1.52
N ARG A 42 2.74 0.36 0.70
CA ARG A 42 3.25 0.09 -0.66
C ARG A 42 3.12 1.30 -1.58
N VAL A 43 2.02 2.04 -1.50
CA VAL A 43 1.82 3.28 -2.27
C VAL A 43 2.85 4.34 -1.85
N ASP A 44 3.03 4.55 -0.54
CA ASP A 44 4.05 5.46 0.00
C ASP A 44 5.45 5.08 -0.50
N ALA A 45 5.83 3.80 -0.39
CA ALA A 45 7.14 3.33 -0.85
C ALA A 45 7.36 3.55 -2.36
N GLY A 46 6.34 3.30 -3.19
CA GLY A 46 6.43 3.53 -4.63
C GLY A 46 6.66 5.01 -4.97
N LEU A 47 5.94 5.91 -4.29
CA LEU A 47 6.03 7.34 -4.53
C LEU A 47 7.30 7.96 -3.95
N GLU A 48 7.76 7.48 -2.79
CA GLU A 48 9.06 7.85 -2.24
C GLU A 48 10.17 7.57 -3.25
N GLN A 49 10.17 6.37 -3.85
CA GLN A 49 11.14 6.01 -4.87
C GLN A 49 11.09 6.96 -6.07
N ALA A 50 9.90 7.31 -6.58
CA ALA A 50 9.77 8.26 -7.69
C ALA A 50 10.41 9.62 -7.38
N THR A 51 10.28 10.13 -6.16
CA THR A 51 10.86 11.41 -5.78
C THR A 51 12.38 11.38 -5.53
N ALA A 52 12.96 10.19 -5.41
CA ALA A 52 14.39 9.98 -5.21
C ALA A 52 15.19 9.88 -6.53
N ALA A 53 14.54 10.04 -7.69
CA ALA A 53 15.18 10.00 -9.00
C ALA A 53 16.29 11.07 -9.14
N GLY A 54 17.45 10.67 -9.68
CA GLY A 54 18.60 11.55 -9.89
C GLY A 54 18.55 12.32 -11.21
N ASP A 55 17.83 11.80 -12.20
CA ASP A 55 17.64 12.42 -13.51
C ASP A 55 16.24 12.14 -14.10
N PHE A 56 15.98 12.67 -15.29
CA PHE A 56 14.67 12.62 -15.93
C PHE A 56 14.28 11.21 -16.39
N ASP A 57 15.20 10.44 -16.96
CA ASP A 57 14.91 9.09 -17.42
C ASP A 57 14.63 8.18 -16.21
N GLU A 58 15.45 8.31 -15.16
CA GLU A 58 15.23 7.62 -13.89
C GLU A 58 13.88 8.01 -13.24
N LEU A 59 13.46 9.27 -13.38
CA LEU A 59 12.15 9.71 -12.89
C LEU A 59 11.00 9.01 -13.63
N LEU A 60 11.06 8.91 -14.96
CA LEU A 60 10.03 8.22 -15.75
C LEU A 60 9.93 6.74 -15.37
N ASP A 61 11.08 6.05 -15.29
CA ASP A 61 11.15 4.65 -14.89
C ASP A 61 10.53 4.43 -13.51
N ARG A 62 10.89 5.28 -12.53
CA ARG A 62 10.37 5.17 -11.16
C ARG A 62 8.90 5.53 -11.04
N LEU A 63 8.39 6.47 -11.85
CA LEU A 63 6.96 6.79 -11.92
C LEU A 63 6.15 5.62 -12.49
N GLU A 64 6.65 4.96 -13.53
CA GLU A 64 6.00 3.77 -14.09
C GLU A 64 5.95 2.64 -13.04
N ILE A 65 7.07 2.39 -12.34
CA ILE A 65 7.12 1.44 -11.22
C ILE A 65 6.12 1.84 -10.13
N ALA A 66 6.06 3.10 -9.74
CA ALA A 66 5.10 3.59 -8.75
C ALA A 66 3.66 3.33 -9.20
N ALA A 67 3.31 3.64 -10.45
CA ALA A 67 1.98 3.36 -11.00
C ALA A 67 1.62 1.86 -10.90
N VAL A 68 2.57 0.98 -11.21
CA VAL A 68 2.40 -0.47 -11.11
C VAL A 68 2.18 -0.91 -9.66
N GLU A 69 2.98 -0.41 -8.71
CA GLU A 69 2.85 -0.76 -7.29
C GLU A 69 1.53 -0.26 -6.68
N VAL A 70 1.09 0.95 -7.05
CA VAL A 70 -0.23 1.47 -6.68
C VAL A 70 -1.36 0.58 -7.25
N ARG A 71 -1.23 0.13 -8.51
CA ARG A 71 -2.23 -0.78 -9.11
C ARG A 71 -2.29 -2.14 -8.43
N LYS A 72 -1.14 -2.67 -8.02
CA LYS A 72 -1.06 -3.91 -7.23
C LYS A 72 -1.70 -3.71 -5.87
N ALA A 73 -1.39 -2.62 -5.17
CA ALA A 73 -2.04 -2.29 -3.89
C ALA A 73 -3.57 -2.22 -4.02
N ALA A 74 -4.08 -1.59 -5.09
CA ALA A 74 -5.51 -1.56 -5.37
C ALA A 74 -6.09 -2.97 -5.62
N THR A 75 -5.38 -3.80 -6.39
CA THR A 75 -5.81 -5.17 -6.68
C THR A 75 -5.83 -6.04 -5.42
N ASP A 76 -4.77 -5.99 -4.62
CA ASP A 76 -4.65 -6.74 -3.37
C ASP A 76 -5.76 -6.33 -2.39
N LEU A 77 -6.05 -5.03 -2.28
CA LEU A 77 -7.17 -4.51 -1.47
C LEU A 77 -8.54 -4.93 -2.04
N GLY A 78 -8.68 -4.96 -3.36
CA GLY A 78 -9.89 -5.46 -4.04
C GLY A 78 -10.15 -6.95 -3.74
N ASP A 79 -9.10 -7.73 -3.62
CA ASP A 79 -9.15 -9.16 -3.27
C ASP A 79 -9.30 -9.40 -1.76
N ALA A 80 -8.90 -8.44 -0.91
CA ALA A 80 -9.04 -8.54 0.53
C ALA A 80 -10.50 -8.66 0.99
N GLU A 81 -10.75 -9.46 2.01
CA GLU A 81 -12.06 -9.52 2.64
C GLU A 81 -12.24 -8.33 3.60
N ALA A 82 -13.47 -7.79 3.69
CA ALA A 82 -13.80 -6.72 4.62
C ALA A 82 -15.05 -7.05 5.45
N PRO A 83 -15.10 -6.60 6.72
CA PRO A 83 -16.33 -6.53 7.49
C PRO A 83 -17.46 -5.90 6.68
N SER A 84 -18.69 -6.39 6.83
CA SER A 84 -19.83 -5.97 6.02
C SER A 84 -20.07 -4.46 6.02
N ASN A 85 -19.78 -3.79 7.14
CA ASN A 85 -19.92 -2.35 7.31
C ASN A 85 -18.76 -1.52 6.73
N LEU A 86 -17.70 -2.16 6.20
CA LEU A 86 -16.53 -1.50 5.58
C LEU A 86 -16.37 -1.86 4.10
N LYS A 87 -17.27 -2.66 3.53
CA LYS A 87 -17.18 -3.10 2.13
C LYS A 87 -17.26 -1.93 1.14
N THR A 88 -18.01 -0.89 1.48
CA THR A 88 -18.12 0.33 0.66
C THR A 88 -16.80 1.10 0.71
N ASP A 89 -16.32 1.44 1.90
CA ASP A 89 -15.06 2.16 2.11
C ASP A 89 -13.87 1.44 1.44
N LYS A 90 -13.83 0.10 1.53
CA LYS A 90 -12.83 -0.71 0.81
C LYS A 90 -12.86 -0.47 -0.70
N ARG A 91 -14.06 -0.55 -1.29
CA ARG A 91 -14.25 -0.38 -2.74
C ARG A 91 -13.87 1.04 -3.17
N GLU A 92 -14.20 2.05 -2.37
CA GLU A 92 -13.90 3.44 -2.67
C GLU A 92 -12.40 3.72 -2.58
N LEU A 93 -11.71 3.17 -1.57
CA LEU A 93 -10.25 3.19 -1.51
C LEU A 93 -9.60 2.46 -2.69
N GLU A 94 -10.10 1.28 -3.06
CA GLU A 94 -9.63 0.55 -4.25
C GLU A 94 -9.76 1.42 -5.52
N GLU A 95 -10.94 2.00 -5.75
CA GLU A 95 -11.21 2.85 -6.90
C GLU A 95 -10.28 4.08 -6.92
N ALA A 96 -10.07 4.73 -5.77
CA ALA A 96 -9.16 5.87 -5.64
C ALA A 96 -7.71 5.48 -5.94
N LEU A 97 -7.25 4.31 -5.48
CA LEU A 97 -5.92 3.79 -5.79
C LEU A 97 -5.76 3.48 -7.28
N ARG A 98 -6.77 2.88 -7.93
CA ARG A 98 -6.75 2.65 -9.39
C ARG A 98 -6.64 3.96 -10.15
N ALA A 99 -7.43 4.97 -9.76
CA ALA A 99 -7.37 6.30 -10.37
C ALA A 99 -5.99 6.94 -10.20
N LEU A 100 -5.37 6.82 -9.02
CA LEU A 100 -4.02 7.32 -8.77
C LEU A 100 -2.98 6.63 -9.67
N SER A 101 -3.03 5.31 -9.79
CA SER A 101 -2.15 4.56 -10.70
C SER A 101 -2.26 5.05 -12.14
N GLU A 102 -3.49 5.22 -12.63
CA GLU A 102 -3.74 5.70 -13.99
C GLU A 102 -3.26 7.14 -14.20
N GLU A 103 -3.46 8.01 -13.22
CA GLU A 103 -2.99 9.40 -13.28
C GLU A 103 -1.45 9.48 -13.29
N ILE A 104 -0.77 8.64 -12.50
CA ILE A 104 0.70 8.55 -12.53
C ILE A 104 1.17 8.10 -13.92
N LEU A 105 0.59 7.02 -14.46
CA LEU A 105 0.98 6.51 -15.78
C LEU A 105 0.76 7.54 -16.89
N ASN A 106 -0.41 8.20 -16.93
CA ASN A 106 -0.71 9.25 -17.90
C ASN A 106 0.26 10.45 -17.77
N THR A 107 0.71 10.74 -16.54
CA THR A 107 1.71 11.78 -16.29
C THR A 107 3.07 11.38 -16.84
N THR A 108 3.49 10.12 -16.65
CA THR A 108 4.72 9.57 -17.23
C THR A 108 4.69 9.66 -18.75
N GLU A 109 3.60 9.22 -19.39
CA GLU A 109 3.43 9.32 -20.85
C GLU A 109 3.49 10.77 -21.34
N THR A 110 2.87 11.70 -20.59
CA THR A 110 2.92 13.12 -20.92
C THR A 110 4.34 13.67 -20.82
N PHE A 111 5.11 13.27 -19.80
CA PHE A 111 6.49 13.70 -19.65
C PHE A 111 7.38 13.12 -20.75
N ASP A 112 7.25 11.85 -21.08
CA ASP A 112 7.99 11.22 -22.17
C ASP A 112 7.77 11.95 -23.51
N LEU A 113 6.52 12.31 -23.82
CA LEU A 113 6.17 13.06 -25.03
C LEU A 113 6.77 14.48 -25.07
N LEU A 114 6.90 15.14 -23.92
CA LEU A 114 7.39 16.51 -23.82
C LEU A 114 8.92 16.59 -23.63
N GLY A 115 9.54 15.50 -23.16
CA GLY A 115 10.97 15.38 -22.91
C GLY A 115 11.49 16.17 -21.68
N PRO A 116 12.82 16.16 -21.46
CA PRO A 116 13.44 16.63 -20.22
C PRO A 116 13.38 18.14 -19.98
N ASN A 117 12.85 18.91 -20.93
CA ASN A 117 12.69 20.37 -20.81
C ASN A 117 11.40 20.76 -20.08
N VAL A 118 10.57 19.79 -19.66
CA VAL A 118 9.38 20.05 -18.85
C VAL A 118 9.81 20.66 -17.52
N PRO A 119 9.33 21.87 -17.19
CA PRO A 119 9.61 22.45 -15.89
C PRO A 119 8.83 21.67 -14.82
N ILE A 120 9.49 20.71 -14.16
CA ILE A 120 9.00 20.00 -12.96
C ILE A 120 9.05 20.96 -11.76
N THR A 121 8.28 22.04 -11.87
CA THR A 121 8.36 23.21 -10.97
C THR A 121 7.34 23.15 -9.83
N ARG A 122 6.49 22.11 -9.79
CA ARG A 122 5.35 22.05 -8.86
C ARG A 122 5.26 20.79 -8.01
N GLY A 123 6.27 19.92 -8.05
CA GLY A 123 6.16 18.57 -7.51
C GLY A 123 5.13 17.75 -8.28
N LEU A 124 5.20 16.43 -8.17
CA LEU A 124 4.19 15.54 -8.71
C LEU A 124 2.90 15.77 -7.91
N ASN A 125 1.88 16.36 -8.52
CA ASN A 125 0.61 16.67 -7.86
C ASN A 125 -0.52 15.95 -8.58
N PHE A 126 -0.98 14.85 -7.99
CA PHE A 126 -2.05 14.03 -8.52
C PHE A 126 -3.37 14.41 -7.85
N ALA A 127 -4.43 14.63 -8.63
CA ALA A 127 -5.77 14.89 -8.08
C ALA A 127 -6.26 13.65 -7.29
N SER A 128 -5.99 12.46 -7.81
CA SER A 128 -6.35 11.17 -7.22
C SER A 128 -5.66 10.92 -5.88
N TRP A 129 -4.52 11.57 -5.61
CA TRP A 129 -3.89 11.53 -4.29
C TRP A 129 -4.84 12.04 -3.21
N ASN A 130 -5.53 13.15 -3.47
CA ASN A 130 -6.45 13.73 -2.49
C ASN A 130 -7.68 12.84 -2.29
N ALA A 131 -8.10 12.11 -3.32
CA ALA A 131 -9.15 11.10 -3.19
C ALA A 131 -8.69 9.98 -2.26
N VAL A 132 -7.50 9.40 -2.48
CA VAL A 132 -6.96 8.37 -1.57
C VAL A 132 -6.85 8.88 -0.13
N GLN A 133 -6.41 10.12 0.08
CA GLN A 133 -6.36 10.72 1.42
C GLN A 133 -7.74 10.86 2.07
N ALA A 134 -8.79 11.15 1.29
CA ALA A 134 -10.16 11.21 1.78
C ALA A 134 -10.65 9.81 2.18
N GLU A 135 -10.46 8.80 1.35
CA GLU A 135 -10.87 7.42 1.65
C GLU A 135 -10.14 6.85 2.88
N LEU A 136 -8.83 7.14 3.03
CA LEU A 136 -8.08 6.80 4.25
C LEU A 136 -8.58 7.56 5.48
N ALA A 137 -9.15 8.76 5.31
CA ALA A 137 -9.77 9.48 6.41
C ALA A 137 -11.10 8.84 6.83
N ASP A 138 -11.94 8.49 5.87
CA ASP A 138 -13.24 7.85 6.12
C ASP A 138 -13.05 6.49 6.80
N LEU A 139 -12.06 5.70 6.39
CA LEU A 139 -11.69 4.46 7.07
C LEU A 139 -11.26 4.68 8.53
N ARG A 140 -10.50 5.74 8.83
CA ARG A 140 -10.12 6.09 10.22
C ARG A 140 -11.34 6.45 11.06
N ASP A 141 -12.26 7.23 10.50
CA ASP A 141 -13.51 7.60 11.17
C ASP A 141 -14.41 6.37 11.39
N ALA A 142 -14.34 5.38 10.49
CA ALA A 142 -14.98 4.07 10.62
C ALA A 142 -14.27 3.12 11.60
N GLY A 143 -13.14 3.53 12.20
CA GLY A 143 -12.39 2.79 13.22
C GLY A 143 -11.32 1.84 12.68
N VAL A 144 -10.80 2.07 11.47
CA VAL A 144 -9.62 1.39 10.92
C VAL A 144 -8.38 2.24 11.21
N SER A 145 -7.43 1.72 11.97
CA SER A 145 -6.20 2.45 12.29
C SER A 145 -5.21 2.39 11.13
N VAL A 146 -5.30 3.37 10.24
CA VAL A 146 -4.36 3.61 9.13
C VAL A 146 -3.85 5.04 9.20
N GLN A 147 -2.62 5.28 8.76
CA GLN A 147 -2.07 6.63 8.64
C GLN A 147 -2.35 7.22 7.26
N PRO A 148 -2.37 8.55 7.10
CA PRO A 148 -2.40 9.16 5.77
C PRO A 148 -1.16 8.74 4.96
N LEU A 149 -1.25 8.86 3.64
CA LEU A 149 -0.08 8.82 2.77
C LEU A 149 0.83 10.02 3.01
N GLN A 150 2.13 9.81 2.83
CA GLN A 150 3.17 10.80 3.08
C GLN A 150 3.39 11.72 1.88
N ARG A 151 3.64 13.01 2.13
CA ARG A 151 4.05 13.93 1.05
C ARG A 151 5.53 13.71 0.73
N HIS A 152 5.81 13.19 -0.46
CA HIS A 152 7.16 13.08 -0.99
C HIS A 152 7.39 14.20 -2.03
N GLY A 153 8.50 14.94 -1.94
CA GLY A 153 8.89 15.92 -2.96
C GLY A 153 8.38 17.37 -2.82
N GLY A 154 7.97 17.79 -1.62
CA GLY A 154 7.73 19.21 -1.30
C GLY A 154 8.38 19.57 0.05
N GLU A 155 8.91 20.78 0.18
CA GLU A 155 9.48 21.26 1.45
C GLU A 155 8.51 20.97 2.60
N THR A 156 8.96 20.17 3.57
CA THR A 156 8.27 19.96 4.83
C THR A 156 8.28 21.28 5.60
N ASN A 157 7.36 22.19 5.32
CA ASN A 157 7.01 23.23 6.28
C ASN A 157 6.18 22.56 7.38
N GLN A 158 6.89 21.94 8.31
CA GLN A 158 6.39 21.77 9.67
C GLN A 158 6.26 23.18 10.26
N GLY A 159 5.04 23.67 10.36
CA GLY A 159 4.65 24.84 11.14
C GLY A 159 3.51 24.45 12.06
#